data_AF-A0A267EBL7-F1
#
_entry.id   AF-A0A267EBL7-F1
#
_cell.length_a   1.000
_cell.length_b   1.000
_cell.length_c   1.000
_cell.angle_alpha   90.00
_cell.angle_beta   90.00
_cell.angle_gamma   90.00
#
_symmetry.space_group_name_H-M   'P 1'
#
loop_
_entity.id
_entity.type
_entity.pdbx_description
1 polymer ?
#
loop_
_entity_poly.entity_id
_entity_poly.type
_entity_poly.pdbx_seq_one_letter_code
_entity_poly.pdbx_strand_id
1 'polypeptide(L)' 'MTEDEWRGIGIQQSEGWVNYMVHQPEPHIILFRRPIAVAEAQAQKAAAAAAAAAAATRAC' A
#
# COMPACT_ATOMS: atom_id res chain seq x y z
N MET A 1 6.39 13.58 4.32
CA MET A 1 5.24 13.64 3.41
C MET A 1 4.10 12.85 4.03
N THR A 2 2.90 13.42 4.14
CA THR A 2 1.70 12.69 4.58
C THR A 2 1.15 11.81 3.45
N GLU A 3 0.23 10.90 3.78
CA GLU A 3 -0.43 10.02 2.78
C GLU A 3 -1.13 10.81 1.68
N ASP A 4 -1.86 11.85 2.06
CA ASP A 4 -2.61 12.68 1.12
C ASP A 4 -1.71 13.44 0.14
N GLU A 5 -0.54 13.89 0.60
CA GLU A 5 0.42 14.63 -0.23
C GLU A 5 0.98 13.76 -1.37
N TRP A 6 1.42 12.52 -1.08
CA TRP A 6 1.95 11.65 -2.15
C TRP A 6 0.86 11.04 -3.02
N ARG A 7 -0.35 10.82 -2.48
CA ARG A 7 -1.52 10.46 -3.29
C ARG A 7 -1.90 11.60 -4.25
N GLY A 8 -1.77 12.86 -3.81
CA GLY A 8 -1.97 14.05 -4.63
C GLY A 8 -0.96 14.18 -5.78
N ILE A 9 0.27 13.68 -5.60
CA ILE A 9 1.29 13.59 -6.66
C ILE A 9 0.97 12.46 -7.67
N GLY A 10 -0.03 11.62 -7.39
CA GLY A 10 -0.45 10.52 -8.26
C GLY A 10 0.23 9.19 -7.93
N ILE A 11 0.93 9.09 -6.79
CA ILE A 11 1.53 7.83 -6.36
C ILE A 11 0.42 6.92 -5.81
N GLN A 12 0.19 5.80 -6.50
CA GLN A 12 -0.77 4.79 -6.08
C GLN A 12 -0.06 3.60 -5.46
N GLN A 13 -0.28 3.40 -4.16
CA GLN A 13 0.16 2.23 -3.42
C GLN A 13 -0.92 1.73 -2.47
N SER A 14 -0.70 0.53 -1.93
CA SER A 14 -1.51 -0.05 -0.86
C SER A 14 -1.53 0.86 0.37
N GLU A 15 -2.49 0.66 1.25
CA GLU A 15 -2.66 1.50 2.44
C GLU A 15 -1.59 1.17 3.49
N GLY A 16 -1.18 2.16 4.29
CA GLY A 16 -0.26 1.93 5.42
C GLY A 16 1.24 2.04 5.10
N TRP A 17 1.60 2.58 3.93
CA TRP A 17 2.97 3.02 3.67
C TRP A 17 3.25 4.36 4.34
N VAL A 18 4.35 4.42 5.07
CA VAL A 18 4.83 5.62 5.74
C VAL A 18 6.03 6.15 4.97
N ASN A 19 5.94 7.40 4.50
CA ASN A 19 7.09 8.09 3.92
C ASN A 19 8.08 8.44 5.04
N TYR A 20 9.27 7.86 5.00
CA TYR A 20 10.24 7.93 6.10
C TYR A 20 11.29 9.04 5.88
N MET A 21 11.73 9.25 4.64
CA MET A 21 12.74 10.26 4.32
C MET A 21 12.51 10.83 2.93
N VAL A 22 12.92 12.08 2.76
CA VAL A 22 13.09 12.74 1.46
C VAL A 22 14.58 12.79 1.19
N HIS A 23 15.04 12.15 0.12
CA HIS A 23 16.45 12.18 -0.25
C HIS A 23 16.77 13.53 -0.90
N GLN A 24 17.58 14.36 -0.23
CA GLN A 24 17.92 15.72 -0.71
C GLN A 24 18.69 15.77 -2.04
N PRO A 25 19.61 14.84 -2.36
CA PRO A 25 20.33 14.88 -3.64
C PRO A 25 19.44 14.64 -4.86
N GLU A 26 18.42 13.80 -4.73
CA GLU A 26 17.54 13.39 -5.83
C GLU A 26 16.07 13.42 -5.39
N PRO A 27 15.33 14.53 -5.66
CA PRO A 27 13.98 14.76 -5.12
C PRO A 27 12.91 13.82 -5.68
N HIS A 28 13.23 13.05 -6.72
CA HIS A 28 12.34 12.05 -7.30
C HIS A 28 12.42 10.68 -6.60
N ILE A 29 13.37 10.49 -5.67
CA ILE A 29 13.48 9.28 -4.88
C ILE A 29 12.70 9.45 -3.58
N ILE A 30 11.61 8.70 -3.46
CA ILE A 30 10.73 8.72 -2.29
C ILE A 30 10.82 7.38 -1.59
N LEU A 31 11.27 7.42 -0.34
CA LEU A 31 11.44 6.21 0.48
C LEU A 31 10.19 5.96 1.31
N PHE A 32 9.60 4.79 1.12
CA PHE A 32 8.49 4.29 1.90
C PHE A 32 8.95 3.14 2.79
N ARG A 33 8.42 3.10 4.00
CA ARG A 33 8.54 1.96 4.91
C ARG A 33 7.16 1.54 5.38
N ARG A 34 7.06 0.30 5.81
CA ARG A 34 5.82 -0.25 6.32
C ARG A 34 6.09 -1.10 7.56
N PRO A 35 5.31 -0.96 8.64
CA PRO A 35 5.40 -1.87 9.78
C PRO A 35 5.00 -3.29 9.38
N ILE A 36 5.77 -4.29 9.83
CA ILE A 36 5.56 -5.70 9.48
C ILE A 36 4.16 -6.18 9.90
N ALA A 37 3.70 -5.79 11.10
CA ALA A 37 2.35 -6.12 11.57
C ALA A 37 1.24 -5.64 10.62
N VAL A 38 1.41 -4.45 10.04
CA VAL A 38 0.45 -3.90 9.06
C VAL A 38 0.56 -4.64 7.73
N ALA A 39 1.77 -5.04 7.32
CA ALA A 39 2.01 -5.86 6.13
C ALA A 39 1.30 -7.21 6.21
N GLU A 40 1.44 -7.91 7.33
CA GLU A 40 0.79 -9.19 7.57
C GLU A 40 -0.74 -9.06 7.58
N ALA A 41 -1.27 -8.05 8.27
CA ALA A 41 -2.72 -7.80 8.33
C ALA A 41 -3.32 -7.52 6.94
N GLN A 42 -2.64 -6.78 6.07
CA GLN A 42 -3.14 -6.60 4.71
C GLN A 42 -2.88 -7.79 3.80
N ALA A 43 -1.81 -8.56 3.98
CA ALA A 43 -1.63 -9.80 3.24
C ALA A 43 -2.81 -10.76 3.52
N GLN A 44 -3.26 -10.82 4.77
CA GLN A 44 -4.46 -11.56 5.17
C GLN A 44 -5.74 -10.99 4.55
N LYS A 45 -5.94 -9.66 4.57
CA LYS A 45 -7.09 -9.01 3.90
C LYS A 45 -7.09 -9.24 2.39
N ALA A 46 -5.94 -9.16 1.73
CA ALA A 46 -5.80 -9.39 0.29
C ALA A 46 -6.06 -10.85 -0.07
N ALA A 47 -5.56 -11.80 0.73
CA ALA A 47 -5.86 -13.22 0.58
C ALA A 47 -7.35 -13.52 0.79
N ALA A 48 -7.98 -12.90 1.80
CA ALA A 48 -9.41 -13.04 2.05
C ALA A 48 -10.26 -12.45 0.91
N ALA A 49 -9.88 -11.27 0.38
CA ALA A 49 -10.55 -10.65 -0.76
C ALA A 49 -10.43 -11.51 -2.04
N ALA A 50 -9.24 -12.09 -2.29
CA ALA A 50 -9.04 -13.00 -3.40
C ALA A 50 -9.87 -14.28 -3.26
N ALA A 51 -9.97 -14.84 -2.05
CA ALA A 51 -10.82 -16.00 -1.78
C ALA A 51 -12.31 -15.68 -1.96
N ALA A 52 -12.76 -14.51 -1.52
CA ALA A 52 -14.14 -14.06 -1.69
C ALA A 52 -14.48 -13.83 -3.18
N ALA A 53 -13.55 -13.24 -3.95
CA ALA A 53 -13.71 -13.07 -5.39
C ALA A 53 -13.77 -14.43 -6.12
N ALA A 54 -12.93 -15.39 -5.74
CA ALA A 54 -12.96 -16.74 -6.31
C ALA A 54 -14.25 -17.51 -5.97
N ALA A 55 -14.83 -17.27 -4.78
CA ALA A 55 -16.13 -17.84 -4.40
C ALA A 55 -17.29 -17.22 -5.21
N ALA A 56 -17.23 -15.92 -5.50
CA ALA A 56 -18.23 -15.22 -6.32
C ALA A 56 -18.23 -15.70 -7.78
N THR A 57 -17.05 -15.99 -8.37
CA THR A 57 -16.93 -16.54 -9.73
C THR A 57 -17.41 -17.99 -9.84
N ARG A 58 -17.52 -18.74 -8.73
CA ARG A 58 -18.04 -20.11 -8.72
C ARG A 58 -19.57 -20.21 -8.66
N ALA A 59 -20.26 -19.09 -8.42
CA ALA A 59 -21.71 -19.04 -8.22
C ALA A 59 -22.48 -18.44 -9.43
N CYS A 60 -21.78 -18.03 -10.48
CA CYS A 60 -22.32 -17.67 -11.79
C CYS A 60 -21.88 -18.70 -12.83
#